data_AF-A3D0P3-F1
#
_entry.id   AF-A3D0P3-F1
#
_cell.length_a   1.000
_cell.length_b   1.000
_cell.length_c   1.000
_cell.angle_alpha   90.00
_cell.angle_beta   90.00
_cell.angle_gamma   90.00
#
_symmetry.space_group_name_H-M   'P 1'
#
loop_
_entity.id
_entity.type
_entity.pdbx_description
1 polymer ?
#
loop_
_entity_poly.entity_id
_entity_poly.type
_entity_poly.pdbx_seq_one_letter_code
_entity_poly.pdbx_strand_id
1 'polypeptide(L)'
;MQHTSLDQQLIEYRHQRALAMPLSGMIVWILLFALSFVLPPLQLVMAVFIGTGSIVYLAMGISRLTGENMSFKKKHERNWFDNVFLAAVGMSFLTFAISIPFFMENYLALPFALAVQTGLMWLVYGVIAAQKVAIVHAIVRTLACVTAFMLWPELSFQIQPLIVVCCYGFSIPVMERRWKIQQNLCVAS
;
A
#
# COMPACT_ATOMS: atom_id res chain seq x y z
N MET A 1 -7.31 -33.41 -3.82
CA MET A 1 -7.51 -31.96 -4.02
C MET A 1 -6.83 -31.59 -5.32
N GLN A 2 -7.60 -31.24 -6.36
CA GLN A 2 -7.03 -30.82 -7.64
C GLN A 2 -6.31 -29.50 -7.40
N HIS A 3 -4.98 -29.50 -7.52
CA HIS A 3 -4.22 -28.26 -7.58
C HIS A 3 -4.59 -27.55 -8.89
N THR A 4 -5.27 -26.41 -8.81
CA THR A 4 -5.46 -25.52 -9.96
C THR A 4 -4.09 -25.14 -10.52
N SER A 5 -3.95 -25.12 -11.85
CA SER A 5 -2.68 -24.75 -12.50
C SER A 5 -2.24 -23.34 -12.11
N LEU A 6 -0.93 -23.06 -12.18
CA LEU A 6 -0.42 -21.72 -11.90
C LEU A 6 -1.03 -20.66 -12.82
N ASP A 7 -1.32 -21.00 -14.08
CA ASP A 7 -1.97 -20.10 -15.03
C ASP A 7 -3.39 -19.75 -14.58
N GLN A 8 -4.15 -20.75 -14.13
CA GLN A 8 -5.50 -20.53 -13.61
C GLN A 8 -5.47 -19.66 -12.34
N GLN A 9 -4.54 -19.93 -11.43
CA GLN A 9 -4.33 -19.10 -10.25
C GLN A 9 -3.91 -17.66 -10.62
N LEU A 10 -3.10 -17.47 -11.66
CA LEU A 10 -2.70 -16.13 -12.13
C LEU A 10 -3.89 -15.36 -12.70
N ILE A 11 -4.75 -16.02 -13.48
CA ILE A 11 -5.98 -15.43 -14.00
C ILE A 11 -6.87 -14.99 -12.83
N GLU A 12 -7.16 -15.89 -11.88
CA GLU A 12 -7.98 -15.58 -10.71
C GLU A 12 -7.43 -14.40 -9.90
N TYR A 13 -6.11 -14.36 -9.69
CA TYR A 13 -5.45 -13.26 -8.97
C TYR A 13 -5.65 -11.91 -9.69
N ARG A 14 -5.56 -11.89 -11.02
CA ARG A 14 -5.71 -10.67 -11.84
C ARG A 14 -7.14 -10.15 -11.94
N HIS A 15 -8.14 -10.97 -11.60
CA HIS A 15 -9.55 -10.58 -11.57
C HIS A 15 -9.99 -10.00 -10.21
N GLN A 16 -9.13 -10.02 -9.20
CA GLN A 16 -9.43 -9.42 -7.90
C GLN A 16 -9.57 -7.90 -7.99
N ARG A 17 -10.46 -7.35 -7.16
CA ARG A 17 -10.66 -5.90 -7.02
C ARG A 17 -9.43 -5.21 -6.39
N ALA A 18 -8.85 -5.85 -5.37
CA ALA A 18 -7.62 -5.50 -4.67
C ALA A 18 -7.56 -4.05 -4.14
N LEU A 19 -8.65 -3.57 -3.51
CA LEU A 19 -8.77 -2.20 -3.00
C LEU A 19 -8.69 -2.05 -1.48
N ALA A 20 -8.95 -3.10 -0.70
CA ALA A 20 -8.93 -3.02 0.77
C ALA A 20 -7.60 -2.47 1.31
N MET A 21 -6.45 -3.01 0.85
CA MET A 21 -5.14 -2.54 1.32
C MET A 21 -4.80 -1.11 0.86
N PRO A 22 -5.01 -0.72 -0.41
CA PRO A 22 -4.90 0.69 -0.83
C PRO A 22 -5.78 1.65 -0.01
N LEU A 23 -7.05 1.30 0.22
CA LEU A 23 -7.99 2.13 0.99
C LEU A 23 -7.55 2.27 2.45
N SER A 24 -7.12 1.19 3.10
CA SER A 24 -6.56 1.26 4.45
C SER A 24 -5.34 2.16 4.53
N GLY A 25 -4.44 2.05 3.55
CA GLY A 25 -3.32 2.97 3.41
C GLY A 25 -3.80 4.42 3.32
N MET A 26 -4.69 4.72 2.38
CA MET A 26 -5.22 6.07 2.18
C MET A 26 -5.83 6.65 3.46
N ILE A 27 -6.64 5.88 4.19
CA ILE A 27 -7.26 6.31 5.46
C ILE A 27 -6.18 6.66 6.50
N VAL A 28 -5.21 5.76 6.71
CA VAL A 28 -4.11 6.00 7.65
C VAL A 28 -3.33 7.26 7.28
N TRP A 29 -2.97 7.42 6.01
CA TRP A 29 -2.18 8.58 5.57
C TRP A 29 -2.98 9.89 5.61
N ILE A 30 -4.30 9.87 5.39
CA ILE A 30 -5.18 11.03 5.64
C ILE A 30 -5.15 11.42 7.11
N LEU A 31 -5.25 10.45 8.02
CA LEU A 31 -5.19 10.72 9.46
C LEU A 31 -3.82 11.29 9.86
N LEU A 32 -2.73 10.72 9.34
CA LEU A 32 -1.38 11.26 9.59
C LEU A 32 -1.22 12.69 9.08
N PHE A 33 -1.76 12.99 7.90
CA PHE A 33 -1.77 14.35 7.38
C PHE A 33 -2.54 15.30 8.30
N ALA A 34 -3.75 14.94 8.72
CA ALA A 34 -4.55 15.78 9.61
C ALA A 34 -3.88 15.98 10.99
N LEU A 35 -3.31 14.92 11.56
CA LEU A 35 -2.62 14.98 12.85
C LEU A 35 -1.35 15.84 12.82
N SER A 36 -0.70 15.95 11.67
CA SER A 36 0.52 16.77 11.48
C SER A 36 0.35 18.26 11.78
N PHE A 37 -0.89 18.77 11.80
CA PHE A 37 -1.19 20.17 12.11
C PHE A 37 -1.43 20.44 13.60
N VAL A 38 -1.62 19.39 14.42
CA VAL A 38 -2.08 19.54 15.81
C VAL A 38 -1.19 18.84 16.82
N LEU A 39 -0.47 17.78 16.43
CA LEU A 39 0.34 16.99 17.36
C LEU A 39 1.79 17.49 17.43
N PRO A 40 2.42 17.43 18.61
CA PRO A 40 3.85 17.67 18.75
C PRO A 40 4.70 16.52 18.16
N PRO A 41 6.00 16.75 17.88
CA PRO A 41 6.86 15.80 17.18
C PRO A 41 6.88 14.37 17.74
N LEU A 42 6.99 14.21 19.06
CA LEU A 42 7.00 12.89 19.70
C LEU A 42 5.73 12.09 19.40
N GLN A 43 4.58 12.75 19.44
CA GLN A 43 3.28 12.12 19.18
C GLN A 43 3.11 11.79 17.70
N LEU A 44 3.64 12.63 16.80
CA LEU A 44 3.66 12.35 15.36
C LEU A 44 4.51 11.13 15.01
N VAL A 45 5.68 10.98 15.64
CA VAL A 45 6.53 9.78 15.47
C VAL A 45 5.75 8.53 15.86
N MET A 46 5.11 8.52 17.04
CA MET A 46 4.28 7.40 17.48
C MET A 46 3.10 7.15 16.53
N ALA A 47 2.42 8.21 16.10
CA ALA A 47 1.31 8.12 15.16
C ALA A 47 1.74 7.47 13.84
N VAL A 48 2.90 7.84 13.30
CA VAL A 48 3.44 7.27 12.05
C VAL A 48 3.75 5.78 12.21
N PHE A 49 4.40 5.36 13.30
CA PHE A 49 4.64 3.93 13.56
C PHE A 49 3.34 3.13 13.74
N ILE A 50 2.44 3.60 14.61
CA ILE A 50 1.15 2.94 14.88
C ILE A 50 0.30 2.89 13.60
N GLY A 51 0.18 4.01 12.90
CA GLY A 51 -0.59 4.15 11.67
C GLY A 51 -0.08 3.18 10.61
N THR A 52 1.19 3.28 10.21
CA THR A 52 1.75 2.44 9.15
C THR A 52 1.79 0.95 9.51
N GLY A 53 2.08 0.61 10.77
CA GLY A 53 2.02 -0.77 11.28
C GLY A 53 0.61 -1.34 11.33
N SER A 54 -0.42 -0.49 11.46
CA SER A 54 -1.82 -0.92 11.55
C SER A 54 -2.52 -1.11 10.19
N ILE A 55 -1.92 -0.67 9.07
CA ILE A 55 -2.53 -0.73 7.72
C ILE A 55 -2.99 -2.15 7.37
N VAL A 56 -2.18 -3.17 7.65
CA VAL A 56 -2.52 -4.57 7.33
C VAL A 56 -3.76 -5.03 8.12
N TYR A 57 -3.85 -4.70 9.41
CA TYR A 57 -5.00 -5.06 10.23
C TYR A 57 -6.26 -4.29 9.83
N LEU A 58 -6.11 -3.01 9.47
CA LEU A 58 -7.21 -2.22 8.92
C LEU A 58 -7.68 -2.81 7.58
N ALA A 59 -6.78 -3.28 6.73
CA ALA A 59 -7.12 -3.91 5.45
C ALA A 59 -7.95 -5.17 5.64
N MET A 60 -7.63 -5.98 6.65
CA MET A 60 -8.44 -7.14 7.02
C MET A 60 -9.85 -6.75 7.48
N GLY A 61 -9.99 -5.61 8.17
CA GLY A 61 -11.29 -5.07 8.56
C GLY A 61 -12.09 -4.55 7.37
N ILE A 62 -11.45 -3.74 6.52
CA ILE A 62 -12.07 -3.13 5.33
C ILE A 62 -12.47 -4.19 4.30
N SER A 63 -11.70 -5.27 4.15
CA SER A 63 -12.02 -6.30 3.17
C SER A 63 -13.42 -6.88 3.37
N ARG A 64 -13.86 -7.03 4.63
CA ARG A 64 -15.23 -7.47 4.95
C ARG A 64 -16.29 -6.50 4.45
N LEU A 65 -15.99 -5.20 4.42
CA LEU A 65 -16.90 -4.13 3.96
C LEU A 65 -16.87 -3.98 2.43
N THR A 66 -15.73 -4.21 1.78
CA THR A 66 -15.58 -4.10 0.32
C THR A 66 -16.03 -5.36 -0.44
N GLY A 67 -16.46 -6.40 0.29
CA GLY A 67 -16.77 -7.72 -0.27
C GLY A 67 -15.52 -8.51 -0.67
N GLU A 68 -14.33 -8.07 -0.25
CA GLU A 68 -13.06 -8.71 -0.53
C GLU A 68 -12.67 -9.69 0.58
N ASN A 69 -12.27 -10.91 0.22
CA ASN A 69 -11.75 -11.87 1.18
C ASN A 69 -10.23 -11.71 1.36
N MET A 70 -9.79 -10.63 2.04
CA MET A 70 -8.43 -10.53 2.61
C MET A 70 -8.31 -11.17 4.00
N SER A 71 -9.27 -12.02 4.39
CA SER A 71 -9.02 -12.95 5.49
C SER A 71 -7.78 -13.75 5.13
N PHE A 72 -6.84 -13.91 6.07
CA PHE A 72 -5.75 -14.88 5.93
C PHE A 72 -6.37 -16.26 5.72
N LYS A 73 -6.69 -16.58 4.46
CA LYS A 73 -7.11 -17.90 4.04
C LYS A 73 -6.08 -18.87 4.58
N LYS A 74 -6.52 -20.04 5.06
CA LYS A 74 -5.58 -21.07 5.52
C LYS A 74 -4.60 -21.32 4.37
N LYS A 75 -3.33 -21.59 4.67
CA LYS A 75 -2.24 -21.69 3.67
C LYS A 75 -2.61 -22.57 2.44
N HIS A 76 -3.46 -23.58 2.63
CA HIS A 76 -3.92 -24.49 1.58
C HIS A 76 -5.04 -23.93 0.66
N GLU A 77 -5.70 -22.85 1.04
CA GLU A 77 -6.76 -22.15 0.29
C GLU A 77 -6.24 -20.86 -0.39
N ARG A 78 -4.97 -20.53 -0.17
CA ARG A 78 -4.37 -19.28 -0.61
C ARG A 78 -3.77 -19.44 -2.01
N ASN A 79 -4.08 -18.49 -2.89
CA ASN A 79 -3.52 -18.45 -4.23
C ASN A 79 -2.00 -18.26 -4.14
N TRP A 80 -1.22 -18.91 -5.00
CA TRP A 80 0.23 -18.80 -4.98
C TRP A 80 0.72 -17.34 -5.11
N PHE A 81 0.05 -16.52 -5.92
CA PHE A 81 0.39 -15.12 -6.13
C PHE A 81 0.09 -14.24 -4.90
N ASP A 82 -0.85 -14.64 -4.03
CA ASP A 82 -1.02 -13.99 -2.73
C ASP A 82 0.24 -14.20 -1.85
N ASN A 83 0.91 -15.35 -1.96
CA ASN A 83 2.19 -15.59 -1.26
C ASN A 83 3.27 -14.63 -1.77
N VAL A 84 3.37 -14.44 -3.08
CA VAL A 84 4.34 -13.53 -3.70
C VAL A 84 4.09 -12.09 -3.24
N PHE A 85 2.83 -11.66 -3.25
CA PHE A 85 2.46 -10.34 -2.74
C PHE A 85 2.83 -10.17 -1.26
N LEU A 86 2.50 -11.15 -0.41
CA LEU A 86 2.85 -11.09 1.01
C LEU A 86 4.35 -11.17 1.26
N ALA A 87 5.12 -11.85 0.41
CA ALA A 87 6.57 -11.79 0.45
C ALA A 87 7.08 -10.38 0.12
N ALA A 88 6.47 -9.66 -0.82
CA ALA A 88 6.79 -8.25 -1.11
C ALA A 88 6.44 -7.30 0.05
N VAL A 89 5.32 -7.55 0.72
CA VAL A 89 4.96 -6.88 1.98
C VAL A 89 6.04 -7.16 3.02
N GLY A 90 6.43 -8.43 3.21
CA GLY A 90 7.49 -8.85 4.13
C GLY A 90 8.83 -8.18 3.82
N MET A 91 9.25 -8.11 2.55
CA MET A 91 10.44 -7.37 2.13
C MET A 91 10.35 -5.89 2.51
N SER A 92 9.18 -5.27 2.33
CA SER A 92 8.95 -3.88 2.75
C SER A 92 9.04 -3.72 4.28
N PHE A 93 8.67 -4.73 5.07
CA PHE A 93 8.90 -4.71 6.52
C PHE A 93 10.37 -4.88 6.89
N LEU A 94 11.13 -5.73 6.18
CA LEU A 94 12.54 -5.93 6.47
C LEU A 94 13.37 -4.63 6.32
N THR A 95 12.93 -3.69 5.47
CA THR A 95 13.61 -2.39 5.35
C THR A 95 13.44 -1.49 6.58
N PHE A 96 12.65 -1.86 7.60
CA PHE A 96 12.72 -1.21 8.91
C PHE A 96 14.12 -1.25 9.52
N ALA A 97 14.94 -2.25 9.15
CA ALA A 97 16.36 -2.31 9.52
C ALA A 97 17.16 -1.08 9.03
N ILE A 98 16.67 -0.36 8.01
CA ILE A 98 17.24 0.90 7.51
C ILE A 98 16.48 2.09 8.10
N SER A 99 15.14 2.05 8.07
CA SER A 99 14.29 3.17 8.47
C SER A 99 14.43 3.52 9.95
N ILE A 100 14.63 2.53 10.84
CA ILE A 100 14.78 2.75 12.28
C ILE A 100 16.09 3.52 12.59
N PRO A 101 17.28 3.05 12.17
CA PRO A 101 18.51 3.83 12.36
C PRO A 101 18.44 5.22 11.73
N PHE A 102 17.86 5.35 10.53
CA PHE A 102 17.77 6.64 9.86
C PHE A 102 16.88 7.64 10.61
N PHE A 103 15.76 7.17 11.18
CA PHE A 103 14.89 7.95 12.06
C PHE A 103 15.60 8.36 13.36
N MET A 104 16.43 7.49 13.95
CA MET A 104 17.15 7.79 15.20
C MET A 104 18.13 8.95 15.03
N GLU A 105 18.75 9.06 13.85
CA GLU A 105 19.64 10.18 13.51
C GLU A 105 18.84 11.45 13.16
N ASN A 106 17.73 11.30 12.43
CA ASN A 106 16.88 12.42 12.05
C ASN A 106 15.40 12.02 12.06
N TYR A 107 14.66 12.45 13.08
CA TYR A 107 13.26 12.07 13.22
C TYR A 107 12.36 12.57 12.06
N LEU A 108 12.75 13.65 11.38
CA LEU A 108 12.05 14.17 10.19
C LEU A 108 12.14 13.20 9.00
N ALA A 109 13.11 12.29 9.00
CA ALA A 109 13.24 11.28 7.96
C ALA A 109 12.18 10.17 8.06
N LEU A 110 11.51 10.01 9.22
CA LEU A 110 10.60 8.90 9.46
C LEU A 110 9.40 8.87 8.50
N PRO A 111 8.62 9.96 8.30
CA PRO A 111 7.50 9.94 7.36
C PRO A 111 7.95 9.64 5.94
N PHE A 112 9.08 10.21 5.51
CA PHE A 112 9.69 9.95 4.21
C PHE A 112 10.07 8.47 4.04
N ALA A 113 10.83 7.91 4.98
CA ALA A 113 11.30 6.54 4.92
C ALA A 113 10.12 5.56 4.86
N LEU A 114 9.10 5.73 5.71
CA LEU A 114 7.92 4.86 5.71
C LEU A 114 6.98 5.11 4.53
N ALA A 115 6.92 6.33 3.99
CA ALA A 115 6.19 6.63 2.77
C ALA A 115 6.81 5.92 1.56
N VAL A 116 8.13 5.85 1.44
CA VAL A 116 8.78 5.07 0.37
C VAL A 116 8.65 3.56 0.64
N GLN A 117 9.04 3.12 1.83
CA GLN A 117 9.06 1.72 2.25
C GLN A 117 7.70 1.02 2.03
N THR A 118 6.61 1.61 2.52
CA THR A 118 5.27 1.03 2.36
C THR A 118 4.71 1.21 0.93
N GLY A 119 5.42 1.91 0.04
CA GLY A 119 5.11 1.98 -1.38
C GLY A 119 5.72 0.83 -2.18
N LEU A 120 6.83 0.22 -1.74
CA LEU A 120 7.64 -0.69 -2.57
C LEU A 120 6.87 -1.94 -3.05
N MET A 121 6.00 -2.48 -2.19
CA MET A 121 5.14 -3.62 -2.54
C MET A 121 4.24 -3.39 -3.77
N TRP A 122 3.94 -2.14 -4.12
CA TRP A 122 3.16 -1.79 -5.31
C TRP A 122 3.83 -2.20 -6.62
N LEU A 123 5.16 -2.18 -6.66
CA LEU A 123 5.91 -2.56 -7.86
C LEU A 123 5.71 -4.04 -8.17
N VAL A 124 5.88 -4.90 -7.16
CA VAL A 124 5.67 -6.35 -7.30
C VAL A 124 4.21 -6.63 -7.66
N TYR A 125 3.26 -6.03 -6.91
CA TYR A 125 1.84 -6.16 -7.18
C TYR A 125 1.48 -5.78 -8.63
N GLY A 126 2.00 -4.64 -9.12
CA GLY A 126 1.74 -4.16 -10.47
C GLY A 126 2.18 -5.14 -11.56
N VAL A 127 3.28 -5.86 -11.35
CA VAL A 127 3.76 -6.89 -12.27
C VAL A 127 2.84 -8.12 -12.24
N ILE A 128 2.59 -8.70 -11.06
CA ILE A 128 1.82 -9.95 -10.96
C ILE A 128 0.33 -9.77 -11.32
N ALA A 129 -0.27 -8.65 -10.90
CA ALA A 129 -1.66 -8.29 -11.22
C ALA A 129 -1.81 -7.70 -12.63
N ALA A 130 -0.70 -7.49 -13.36
CA ALA A 130 -0.67 -6.78 -14.64
C ALA A 130 -1.34 -5.40 -14.56
N GLN A 131 -1.14 -4.67 -13.47
CA GLN A 131 -1.70 -3.34 -13.19
C GLN A 131 -0.64 -2.25 -13.41
N LYS A 132 -0.59 -1.67 -14.62
CA LYS A 132 0.37 -0.59 -14.96
C LYS A 132 0.27 0.60 -14.01
N VAL A 133 -0.94 0.96 -13.59
CA VAL A 133 -1.17 2.05 -12.63
C VAL A 133 -0.46 1.81 -11.30
N ALA A 134 -0.31 0.55 -10.87
CA ALA A 134 0.37 0.24 -9.62
C ALA A 134 1.90 0.42 -9.73
N ILE A 135 2.48 0.10 -10.88
CA ILE A 135 3.89 0.37 -11.18
C ILE A 135 4.14 1.88 -11.19
N VAL A 136 3.28 2.64 -11.89
CA VAL A 136 3.36 4.11 -11.93
C VAL A 136 3.21 4.69 -10.52
N HIS A 137 2.26 4.20 -9.71
CA HIS A 137 2.09 4.62 -8.32
C HIS A 137 3.38 4.42 -7.52
N ALA A 138 4.03 3.26 -7.60
CA ALA A 138 5.28 2.97 -6.89
C ALA A 138 6.41 3.95 -7.25
N ILE A 139 6.58 4.22 -8.56
CA ILE A 139 7.63 5.09 -9.08
C ILE A 139 7.36 6.56 -8.70
N VAL A 140 6.17 7.06 -9.03
CA VAL A 140 5.77 8.46 -8.76
C VAL A 140 5.83 8.75 -7.28
N ARG A 141 5.29 7.87 -6.44
CA ARG A 141 5.33 8.02 -4.98
C ARG A 141 6.77 8.11 -4.49
N THR A 142 7.65 7.20 -4.91
CA THR A 142 9.06 7.19 -4.50
C THR A 142 9.76 8.49 -4.91
N LEU A 143 9.66 8.90 -6.18
CA LEU A 143 10.30 10.10 -6.69
C LEU A 143 9.78 11.38 -6.01
N ALA A 144 8.46 11.47 -5.82
CA ALA A 144 7.84 12.61 -5.14
C ALA A 144 8.28 12.69 -3.66
N CYS A 145 8.30 11.56 -2.95
CA CYS A 145 8.72 11.52 -1.54
C CYS A 145 10.20 11.93 -1.38
N VAL A 146 11.08 11.41 -2.24
CA VAL A 146 12.51 11.77 -2.25
C VAL A 146 12.68 13.25 -2.55
N THR A 147 12.04 13.76 -3.62
CA THR A 147 12.15 15.17 -4.02
C THR A 147 11.66 16.09 -2.89
N ALA A 148 10.51 15.78 -2.28
CA ALA A 148 9.97 16.55 -1.18
C ALA A 148 10.87 16.54 0.05
N PHE A 149 11.47 15.41 0.39
CA PHE A 149 12.37 15.33 1.54
C PHE A 149 13.68 16.09 1.29
N MET A 150 14.18 16.12 0.05
CA MET A 150 15.38 16.89 -0.31
C MET A 150 15.13 18.40 -0.31
N LEU A 151 13.92 18.85 -0.67
CA LEU A 151 13.58 20.27 -0.76
C LEU A 151 13.03 20.85 0.55
N TRP A 152 12.24 20.09 1.30
CA TRP A 152 11.53 20.53 2.51
C TRP A 152 11.51 19.46 3.61
N PRO A 153 12.68 19.04 4.13
CA PRO A 153 12.75 18.01 5.17
C PRO A 153 11.98 18.39 6.46
N GLU A 154 11.91 19.68 6.80
CA GLU A 154 11.19 20.21 7.95
C GLU A 154 9.66 20.03 7.86
N LEU A 155 9.12 19.92 6.65
CA LEU A 155 7.70 19.69 6.38
C LEU A 155 7.37 18.21 6.13
N SER A 156 8.29 17.30 6.44
CA SER A 156 8.15 15.87 6.12
C SER A 156 6.89 15.23 6.72
N PHE A 157 6.50 15.61 7.95
CA PHE A 157 5.28 15.11 8.57
C PHE A 157 3.98 15.56 7.89
N GLN A 158 4.01 16.65 7.11
CA GLN A 158 2.88 17.15 6.34
C GLN A 158 2.94 16.65 4.89
N ILE A 159 4.07 16.85 4.22
CA ILE A 159 4.18 16.64 2.77
C ILE A 159 4.19 15.15 2.44
N GLN A 160 4.85 14.29 3.24
CA GLN A 160 4.94 12.86 2.92
C GLN A 160 3.56 12.20 2.98
N PRO A 161 2.74 12.37 4.03
CA PRO A 161 1.36 11.90 4.01
C PRO A 161 0.53 12.47 2.86
N LEU A 162 0.65 13.76 2.56
CA LEU A 162 -0.08 14.39 1.45
C LEU A 162 0.24 13.73 0.10
N ILE A 163 1.52 13.51 -0.19
CA ILE A 163 1.97 12.83 -1.42
C ILE A 163 1.34 11.45 -1.52
N VAL A 164 1.36 10.68 -0.43
CA VAL A 164 0.79 9.33 -0.42
C VAL A 164 -0.72 9.37 -0.68
N VAL A 165 -1.45 10.29 -0.05
CA VAL A 165 -2.88 10.50 -0.27
C VAL A 165 -3.17 10.89 -1.73
N CYS A 166 -2.40 11.79 -2.33
CA CYS A 166 -2.54 12.16 -3.73
C CYS A 166 -2.29 10.97 -4.67
N CYS A 167 -1.26 10.18 -4.40
CA CYS A 167 -0.95 8.97 -5.18
C CYS A 167 -2.10 7.95 -5.11
N TYR A 168 -2.71 7.77 -3.93
CA TYR A 168 -3.89 6.93 -3.75
C TYR A 168 -5.15 7.50 -4.41
N GLY A 169 -5.36 8.81 -4.30
CA GLY A 169 -6.46 9.53 -4.93
C GLY A 169 -6.48 9.36 -6.45
N PHE A 170 -5.31 9.13 -7.07
CA PHE A 170 -5.21 8.77 -8.48
C PHE A 170 -5.33 7.25 -8.72
N SER A 171 -4.57 6.41 -8.00
CA SER A 171 -4.47 4.98 -8.32
C SER A 171 -5.77 4.21 -8.03
N ILE A 172 -6.46 4.52 -6.92
CA ILE A 172 -7.66 3.80 -6.49
C ILE A 172 -8.81 3.94 -7.50
N PRO A 173 -9.20 5.15 -7.95
CA PRO A 173 -10.27 5.28 -8.95
C PRO A 173 -9.94 4.59 -10.29
N VAL A 174 -8.68 4.62 -10.71
CA VAL A 174 -8.23 3.95 -11.94
C VAL A 174 -8.33 2.43 -11.82
N MET A 175 -7.90 1.87 -10.70
CA MET A 175 -8.03 0.43 -10.40
C MET A 175 -9.50 0.00 -10.35
N GLU A 176 -10.35 0.75 -9.64
CA GLU A 176 -11.79 0.47 -9.53
C GLU A 176 -12.47 0.51 -10.91
N ARG A 177 -12.18 1.53 -11.72
CA ARG A 177 -12.75 1.65 -13.06
C ARG A 177 -12.36 0.46 -13.94
N ARG A 178 -11.08 0.06 -13.92
CA ARG A 178 -10.61 -1.11 -14.67
C ARG A 178 -11.35 -2.37 -14.24
N TRP A 179 -11.46 -2.61 -12.93
CA TRP A 179 -12.13 -3.79 -12.40
C TRP A 179 -13.60 -3.86 -12.84
N LYS A 180 -14.34 -2.74 -12.77
CA LYS A 180 -15.72 -2.67 -13.28
C LYS A 180 -15.83 -3.02 -14.76
N ILE A 181 -14.91 -2.51 -15.59
CA ILE A 181 -14.88 -2.84 -17.03
C ILE A 181 -14.63 -4.34 -17.23
N GLN A 182 -13.70 -4.94 -16.49
CA GLN A 182 -13.41 -6.37 -16.57
C GLN A 182 -14.62 -7.22 -16.14
N GLN A 183 -15.33 -6.83 -15.09
CA GLN A 183 -16.55 -7.52 -14.66
C GLN A 183 -17.66 -7.46 -15.72
N ASN A 184 -17.91 -6.28 -16.29
CA ASN A 184 -18.94 -6.11 -17.31
C ASN A 184 -18.66 -6.96 -18.57
N LEU A 185 -17.40 -7.08 -18.96
CA LEU A 185 -17.00 -7.92 -20.10
C LEU A 185 -17.21 -9.42 -19.80
N CYS A 186 -16.94 -9.88 -18.59
CA CYS A 186 -17.17 -11.28 -18.19
C CYS A 186 -18.66 -11.64 -18.07
N VAL A 187 -19.54 -10.69 -17.76
CA VAL A 187 -20.99 -10.92 -17.70
C VAL A 187 -21.61 -10.93 -19.11
N ALA A 188 -20.99 -10.26 -20.08
CA ALA A 188 -21.45 -10.19 -21.46
C ALA A 188 -20.98 -11.36 -22.36
N SER A 189 -20.02 -12.17 -21.89
CA SER A 189 -19.46 -13.35 -22.57
C SER A 189 -20.11 -14.65 -22.11
#